data_AF-A0A1B6FLJ2-F1
#
_entry.id   AF-A0A1B6FLJ2-F1
#
_cell.length_a   1.000
_cell.length_b   1.000
_cell.length_c   1.000
_cell.angle_alpha   90.00
_cell.angle_beta   90.00
_cell.angle_gamma   90.00
#
_symmetry.space_group_name_H-M   'P 1'
#
loop_
_entity.id
_entity.type
_entity.pdbx_description
1 polymer ?
#
loop_
_entity_poly.entity_id
_entity_poly.type
_entity_poly.pdbx_seq_one_letter_code
_entity_poly.pdbx_strand_id
1 'polypeptide(L)'
;NVLEQLITYLPPPDQLKRLSELNCDPDELTEAEHFAVTLAEIKRLLPRLKSMRFRLHQAEIVQDIKPDIVAATAACEEVKQSKKFAQMLELILLLGNVMNSGSRNGQAFGFEISFLPKLSSTKDIENKTTLLHYIADTVE
;
A
#
# COMPACT_ATOMS: atom_id res chain seq x y z
N ASN A 1 -14.02 11.35 -16.73
CA ASN A 1 -14.03 10.40 -17.87
C ASN A 1 -13.78 10.99 -19.24
N VAL A 2 -14.25 12.21 -19.58
CA VAL A 2 -13.99 12.79 -20.91
C VAL A 2 -12.49 12.91 -21.24
N LEU A 3 -11.67 13.30 -20.25
CA LEU A 3 -10.22 13.41 -20.45
C LEU A 3 -9.54 12.05 -20.71
N GLU A 4 -9.93 11.00 -19.98
CA GLU A 4 -9.40 9.65 -20.22
C GLU A 4 -9.80 9.15 -21.61
N GLN A 5 -11.06 9.32 -21.99
CA GLN A 5 -11.53 8.97 -23.33
C GLN A 5 -10.76 9.73 -24.41
N LEU A 6 -10.52 11.03 -24.22
CA LEU A 6 -9.74 11.83 -25.15
C LEU A 6 -8.29 11.35 -25.27
N ILE A 7 -7.67 10.89 -24.18
CA ILE A 7 -6.31 10.32 -24.22
C ILE A 7 -6.31 8.94 -24.91
N THR A 8 -7.32 8.10 -24.64
CA THR A 8 -7.43 6.74 -25.19
C THR A 8 -7.71 6.74 -26.69
N TYR A 9 -8.59 7.63 -27.15
CA TYR A 9 -8.98 7.71 -28.56
C TYR A 9 -8.18 8.74 -29.36
N LEU A 10 -7.14 9.34 -28.78
CA LEU A 10 -6.32 10.31 -29.49
C LEU A 10 -5.62 9.62 -30.67
N PRO A 11 -5.76 10.13 -31.91
CA PRO A 11 -5.02 9.61 -33.03
C PRO A 11 -3.50 9.73 -32.79
N PRO A 12 -2.69 8.79 -33.30
CA PRO A 12 -1.25 8.87 -33.22
C PRO A 12 -0.71 10.22 -33.72
N PRO A 13 0.39 10.74 -33.14
CA PRO A 13 0.97 12.03 -33.54
C PRO A 13 1.26 12.13 -35.04
N ASP A 14 1.65 11.03 -35.68
CA ASP A 14 1.93 10.98 -37.11
C ASP A 14 0.66 11.15 -37.96
N GLN A 15 -0.49 10.63 -37.49
CA GLN A 15 -1.77 10.80 -38.18
C GLN A 15 -2.29 12.23 -38.02
N LEU A 16 -2.19 12.80 -36.81
CA LEU A 16 -2.53 14.21 -36.56
C LEU A 16 -1.68 15.15 -37.43
N LYS A 17 -0.39 14.85 -37.57
CA LYS A 17 0.52 15.63 -38.41
C LYS A 17 0.13 15.56 -39.90
N ARG A 18 -0.12 14.34 -40.42
CA ARG A 18 -0.57 14.17 -41.81
C ARG A 18 -1.89 14.89 -42.07
N LEU A 19 -2.84 14.81 -41.14
CA LEU A 19 -4.11 15.52 -41.22
C LEU A 19 -3.92 17.04 -41.25
N SER A 20 -3.00 17.58 -40.46
CA SER A 20 -2.68 19.02 -40.49
C SER A 20 -1.96 19.50 -41.74
N GLU A 21 -1.33 18.59 -42.49
CA GLU A 21 -0.59 18.88 -43.73
C GLU A 21 -1.46 18.71 -45.00
N LEU A 22 -2.69 18.17 -44.86
CA LEU A 22 -3.65 18.08 -45.95
C LEU A 22 -4.18 19.47 -46.28
N ASN A 23 -3.80 20.00 -47.45
CA ASN A 23 -4.39 21.19 -48.04
C ASN A 23 -5.74 20.85 -48.73
N CYS A 24 -6.70 20.34 -47.96
CA CYS A 24 -8.06 20.08 -48.43
C CYS A 24 -9.00 21.22 -48.01
N ASP A 25 -10.08 21.43 -48.77
CA ASP A 25 -11.11 22.41 -48.41
C ASP A 25 -11.78 21.95 -47.10
N PRO A 26 -11.92 22.81 -46.08
CA PRO A 26 -12.60 22.47 -44.83
C PRO A 26 -13.96 21.79 -45.02
N ASP A 27 -14.69 22.11 -46.08
CA ASP A 27 -16.02 21.54 -46.35
C ASP A 27 -15.98 20.07 -46.83
N GLU A 28 -14.80 19.54 -47.20
CA GLU A 28 -14.61 18.14 -47.62
C GLU A 28 -14.28 17.20 -46.44
N LEU A 29 -13.94 17.73 -45.26
CA LEU A 29 -13.57 16.96 -44.09
C LEU A 29 -14.81 16.52 -43.29
N THR A 30 -14.78 15.30 -42.77
CA THR A 30 -15.78 14.82 -41.82
C THR A 30 -15.66 15.51 -40.47
N GLU A 31 -16.72 15.50 -39.66
CA GLU A 31 -16.70 16.12 -38.31
C GLU A 31 -15.57 15.57 -37.41
N ALA A 32 -15.26 14.27 -37.54
CA ALA A 32 -14.16 13.65 -36.81
C ALA A 32 -12.78 14.14 -37.26
N GLU A 33 -12.60 14.40 -38.56
CA GLU A 33 -11.35 14.94 -39.11
C GLU A 33 -11.17 16.41 -38.72
N HIS A 34 -12.25 17.21 -38.74
CA HIS A 34 -12.25 18.57 -38.21
C HIS A 34 -11.79 18.62 -36.75
N PHE A 35 -12.33 17.71 -35.93
CA PHE A 35 -11.93 17.59 -34.54
C PHE A 35 -10.44 17.24 -34.40
N ALA A 36 -9.95 16.27 -35.19
CA ALA A 36 -8.55 15.86 -35.18
C ALA A 36 -7.59 16.97 -35.64
N VAL A 37 -7.95 17.73 -36.68
CA VAL A 37 -7.17 18.88 -37.18
C VAL A 37 -7.08 19.96 -36.11
N THR A 38 -8.20 20.32 -35.47
CA THR A 38 -8.24 21.29 -34.36
C THR A 38 -7.35 20.86 -33.20
N LEU A 39 -7.33 19.56 -32.87
CA LEU A 39 -6.44 19.01 -31.85
C LEU A 39 -4.96 19.06 -32.27
N ALA A 40 -4.65 18.85 -33.54
CA ALA A 40 -3.28 18.85 -34.06
C ALA A 40 -2.59 20.23 -33.93
N GLU A 41 -3.36 21.32 -33.99
CA GLU A 41 -2.86 22.68 -33.76
C GLU A 41 -2.31 22.89 -32.34
N ILE A 42 -2.78 22.09 -31.38
CA ILE A 42 -2.39 22.20 -29.97
C ILE A 42 -0.96 21.68 -29.78
N LYS A 43 -0.03 22.61 -29.61
CA LYS A 43 1.38 22.30 -29.30
C LYS A 43 1.50 21.41 -28.05
N ARG A 44 2.19 20.28 -28.20
CA ARG A 44 2.45 19.30 -27.13
C ARG A 44 1.17 18.77 -26.49
N LEU A 45 0.15 18.47 -27.30
CA LEU A 45 -1.15 17.98 -26.85
C LEU A 45 -1.05 16.82 -25.85
N LEU A 46 -0.39 15.72 -26.22
CA LEU A 46 -0.32 14.53 -25.37
C LEU A 46 0.32 14.80 -23.99
N PRO A 47 1.49 15.48 -23.88
CA PRO A 47 2.00 15.93 -22.59
C PRO A 47 1.02 16.80 -21.79
N ARG A 48 0.32 17.75 -22.43
CA ARG A 48 -0.66 18.60 -21.74
C ARG A 48 -1.82 17.79 -21.17
N LEU A 49 -2.37 16.86 -21.95
CA LEU A 49 -3.46 15.99 -21.51
C LEU A 49 -3.03 15.10 -20.34
N LYS A 50 -1.82 14.51 -20.40
CA LYS A 50 -1.26 13.73 -19.28
C LYS A 50 -1.08 14.58 -18.02
N SER A 51 -0.62 15.82 -18.15
CA SER A 51 -0.50 16.75 -17.02
C SER A 51 -1.85 17.16 -16.44
N MET A 52 -2.85 17.40 -17.28
CA MET A 52 -4.23 17.68 -16.84
C MET A 52 -4.81 16.48 -16.08
N ARG A 53 -4.59 15.27 -16.59
CA ARG A 53 -5.01 14.03 -15.94
C ARG A 53 -4.36 13.88 -14.58
N PHE A 54 -3.04 14.06 -14.52
CA PHE A 54 -2.33 14.02 -13.25
C PHE A 54 -2.88 15.03 -12.26
N ARG A 55 -3.09 16.29 -12.68
CA ARG A 55 -3.66 17.33 -11.80
C ARG A 55 -5.04 16.96 -11.26
N LEU A 56 -5.88 16.30 -12.04
CA LEU A 56 -7.22 15.87 -11.61
C LEU A 56 -7.15 14.73 -10.57
N HIS A 57 -6.28 13.74 -10.79
CA HIS A 57 -6.22 12.53 -9.95
C HIS A 57 -5.17 12.59 -8.83
N GLN A 58 -4.28 13.58 -8.81
CA GLN A 58 -3.19 13.64 -7.83
C GLN A 58 -3.68 13.66 -6.39
N ALA A 59 -4.80 14.34 -6.11
CA ALA A 59 -5.38 14.37 -4.77
C ALA A 59 -5.88 12.98 -4.33
N GLU A 60 -6.57 12.26 -5.21
CA GLU A 60 -7.07 10.90 -4.97
C GLU A 60 -5.91 9.92 -4.74
N ILE A 61 -4.90 9.94 -5.61
CA ILE A 61 -3.70 9.09 -5.47
C ILE A 61 -3.03 9.30 -4.11
N VAL A 62 -2.89 10.55 -3.67
CA VAL A 62 -2.31 10.86 -2.35
C VAL A 62 -3.23 10.39 -1.22
N GLN A 63 -4.54 10.59 -1.36
CA GLN A 63 -5.53 10.19 -0.37
C GLN A 63 -5.59 8.66 -0.21
N ASP A 64 -5.35 7.91 -1.28
CA ASP A 64 -5.36 6.44 -1.26
C ASP A 64 -4.07 5.89 -0.63
N ILE A 65 -2.91 6.49 -0.90
CA ILE A 65 -1.60 5.98 -0.44
C ILE A 65 -1.28 6.42 0.99
N LYS A 66 -1.67 7.65 1.37
CA LYS A 66 -1.28 8.25 2.65
C LYS A 66 -1.74 7.45 3.88
N PRO A 67 -2.99 6.93 3.95
CA PRO A 67 -3.46 6.18 5.11
C PRO A 67 -2.60 4.96 5.42
N ASP A 68 -2.17 4.22 4.39
CA ASP A 68 -1.35 3.01 4.56
C ASP A 68 0.03 3.35 5.14
N ILE A 69 0.65 4.43 4.66
CA ILE A 69 1.93 4.91 5.20
C ILE A 69 1.77 5.35 6.65
N VAL A 70 0.71 6.11 6.95
CA VAL A 70 0.44 6.58 8.31
C VAL A 70 0.19 5.41 9.25
N ALA A 71 -0.64 4.44 8.85
CA ALA A 71 -0.96 3.26 9.64
C ALA A 71 0.29 2.40 9.90
N ALA A 72 1.11 2.13 8.89
CA ALA A 72 2.34 1.36 9.05
C ALA A 72 3.36 2.09 9.94
N THR A 73 3.48 3.41 9.81
CA THR A 73 4.37 4.23 10.63
C THR A 73 3.91 4.23 12.09
N ALA A 74 2.62 4.50 12.32
CA ALA A 74 2.02 4.49 13.65
C ALA A 74 2.16 3.12 14.32
N ALA A 75 1.87 2.02 13.61
CA ALA A 75 2.03 0.68 14.15
C ALA A 75 3.48 0.37 14.57
N CYS A 76 4.46 0.75 13.74
CA CYS A 76 5.88 0.59 14.09
C CYS A 76 6.26 1.39 15.35
N GLU A 77 5.74 2.62 15.45
CA GLU A 77 6.03 3.51 16.56
C GLU A 77 5.37 3.05 17.87
N GLU A 78 4.11 2.64 17.81
CA GLU A 78 3.36 2.07 18.92
C GLU A 78 4.02 0.81 19.47
N VAL A 79 4.42 -0.14 18.60
CA VAL A 79 5.12 -1.37 19.01
C VAL A 79 6.45 -1.03 19.69
N LYS A 80 7.22 -0.08 19.13
CA LYS A 80 8.53 0.31 19.67
C LYS A 80 8.43 1.06 21.01
N GLN A 81 7.40 1.88 21.18
CA GLN A 81 7.24 2.74 22.37
C GLN A 81 6.41 2.08 23.47
N SER A 82 5.70 0.99 23.18
CA SER A 82 4.84 0.30 24.15
C SER A 82 5.67 -0.40 25.24
N LYS A 83 5.81 0.30 26.37
CA LYS A 83 6.42 -0.26 27.59
C LYS A 83 5.70 -1.51 28.09
N LYS A 84 4.36 -1.51 27.99
CA LYS A 84 3.54 -2.67 28.39
C LYS A 84 3.84 -3.90 27.54
N PHE A 85 3.99 -3.70 26.22
CA PHE A 85 4.35 -4.79 25.32
C PHE A 85 5.77 -5.30 25.62
N ALA A 86 6.73 -4.41 25.87
CA ALA A 86 8.08 -4.81 26.28
C ALA A 86 8.08 -5.65 27.57
N GLN A 87 7.35 -5.23 28.60
CA GLN A 87 7.20 -6.00 29.85
C GLN A 87 6.56 -7.36 29.63
N MET A 88 5.56 -7.45 28.75
CA MET A 88 4.95 -8.73 28.38
C MET A 88 5.97 -9.66 27.69
N LEU A 89 6.81 -9.13 26.79
CA LEU A 89 7.87 -9.92 26.14
C LEU A 89 8.92 -10.40 27.15
N GLU A 90 9.28 -9.59 28.14
CA GLU A 90 10.19 -9.97 29.23
C GLU A 90 9.60 -11.12 30.08
N LEU A 91 8.32 -11.03 30.44
CA LEU A 91 7.63 -12.10 31.16
C LEU A 91 7.59 -13.40 30.36
N ILE A 92 7.29 -13.32 29.06
CA ILE A 92 7.30 -14.49 28.17
C ILE A 92 8.70 -15.10 28.08
N LEU A 93 9.74 -14.27 27.97
CA LEU A 93 11.13 -14.74 27.95
C LEU A 93 11.52 -15.44 29.26
N LEU A 94 11.15 -14.86 30.40
CA LEU A 94 11.39 -15.43 31.72
C LEU A 94 10.73 -16.79 31.86
N LEU A 95 9.43 -16.89 31.57
CA LEU A 95 8.68 -18.13 31.64
C LEU A 95 9.25 -19.17 30.67
N GLY A 96 9.55 -18.76 29.44
CA GLY A 96 10.17 -19.61 28.43
C GLY A 96 11.50 -20.20 28.90
N ASN A 97 12.39 -19.40 29.48
CA ASN A 97 13.69 -19.86 29.99
C ASN A 97 13.53 -20.83 31.17
N VAL A 98 12.60 -20.56 32.10
CA VAL A 98 12.31 -21.46 33.23
C VAL A 98 11.76 -22.80 32.74
N MET A 99 10.76 -22.78 31.85
CA MET A 99 10.13 -23.99 31.31
C MET A 99 11.09 -24.83 30.45
N ASN A 100 12.03 -24.19 29.77
CA ASN A 100 13.01 -24.85 28.90
C ASN A 100 14.36 -25.08 29.61
N SER A 101 14.43 -24.94 30.93
CA SER A 101 15.65 -25.17 31.70
C SER A 101 16.23 -26.57 31.44
N GLY A 102 17.54 -26.65 31.21
CA GLY A 102 18.23 -27.89 30.83
C GLY A 102 18.18 -28.25 29.34
N SER A 103 17.44 -27.50 28.52
CA SER A 103 17.45 -27.62 27.06
C SER A 103 18.33 -26.55 26.41
N ARG A 104 18.57 -26.68 25.10
CA ARG A 104 19.25 -25.66 24.28
C ARG A 104 18.58 -24.27 24.35
N ASN A 105 17.28 -24.23 24.68
CA ASN A 105 16.50 -23.00 24.71
C ASN A 105 16.30 -22.44 26.14
N GLY A 106 16.90 -23.02 27.18
CA GLY A 106 16.71 -22.60 28.57
C GLY A 106 17.50 -21.36 29.01
N GLN A 107 18.32 -20.79 28.12
CA GLN A 107 19.14 -19.58 28.36
C GLN A 107 19.04 -18.63 27.16
N ALA A 108 17.84 -18.44 26.63
CA ALA A 108 17.61 -17.53 25.51
C ALA A 108 17.70 -16.07 25.97
N PHE A 109 18.32 -15.23 25.13
CA PHE A 109 18.34 -13.76 25.30
C PHE A 109 17.13 -13.08 24.65
N GLY A 110 16.38 -13.80 23.81
CA GLY A 110 15.22 -13.31 23.08
C GLY A 110 14.61 -14.43 22.24
N PHE A 111 13.46 -14.13 21.65
CA PHE A 111 12.74 -15.04 20.77
C PHE A 111 12.13 -14.25 19.59
N GLU A 112 11.81 -14.94 18.50
CA GLU A 112 11.14 -14.31 17.37
C GLU A 112 9.70 -13.94 17.72
N ILE A 113 9.24 -12.74 17.34
CA ILE A 113 7.85 -12.30 17.59
C ILE A 113 6.80 -13.24 16.96
N SER A 114 7.19 -13.97 15.91
CA SER A 114 6.41 -15.05 15.27
C SER A 114 6.06 -16.20 16.23
N PHE A 115 6.70 -16.26 17.39
CA PHE A 115 6.42 -17.23 18.45
C PHE A 115 5.17 -16.89 19.27
N LEU A 116 4.77 -15.62 19.37
CA LEU A 116 3.63 -15.20 20.21
C LEU A 116 2.33 -16.00 19.95
N PRO A 117 1.94 -16.30 18.70
CA PRO A 117 0.76 -17.13 18.44
C PRO A 117 0.88 -18.55 19.02
N LYS A 118 2.10 -19.09 19.17
CA LYS A 118 2.35 -20.45 19.68
C LYS A 118 2.11 -20.58 21.20
N LEU A 119 2.03 -19.47 21.93
CA LEU A 119 1.69 -19.47 23.36
C LEU A 119 0.30 -20.07 23.62
N SER A 120 -0.60 -19.98 22.63
CA SER A 120 -1.91 -20.63 22.67
C SER A 120 -1.86 -22.16 22.51
N SER A 121 -0.74 -22.70 22.01
CA SER A 121 -0.56 -24.14 21.77
C SER A 121 0.11 -24.86 22.95
N THR A 122 0.79 -24.13 23.83
CA THR A 122 1.40 -24.69 25.05
C THR A 122 0.35 -24.81 26.13
N LYS A 123 -0.03 -26.04 26.46
CA LYS A 123 -1.09 -26.36 27.43
C LYS A 123 -0.52 -26.76 28.78
N ASP A 124 -1.33 -26.59 29.82
CA ASP A 124 -1.07 -27.15 31.14
C ASP A 124 -1.20 -28.69 31.13
N ILE A 125 -0.86 -29.33 32.25
CA ILE A 125 -0.86 -30.80 32.39
C ILE A 125 -2.26 -31.39 32.15
N GLU A 126 -3.31 -30.67 32.54
CA GLU A 126 -4.70 -31.09 32.40
C GLU A 126 -5.34 -30.69 31.07
N ASN A 127 -4.59 -30.00 30.18
CA ASN A 127 -5.07 -29.44 28.92
C ASN A 127 -6.29 -28.50 29.03
N LYS A 128 -6.49 -27.87 30.18
CA LYS A 128 -7.61 -26.95 30.47
C LYS A 128 -7.25 -25.50 30.15
N THR A 129 -6.00 -25.11 30.34
CA THR A 129 -5.53 -23.73 30.11
C THR A 129 -4.28 -23.73 29.25
N THR A 130 -3.92 -22.56 28.73
CA THR A 130 -2.71 -22.39 27.91
C THR A 130 -1.78 -21.38 28.56
N LEU A 131 -0.51 -21.40 28.14
CA LEU A 131 0.47 -20.42 28.59
C LEU A 131 0.00 -18.99 28.31
N LEU A 132 -0.73 -18.76 27.20
CA LEU A 132 -1.34 -17.46 26.91
C LEU A 132 -2.38 -17.05 27.96
N HIS A 133 -3.28 -17.96 28.38
CA HIS A 133 -4.25 -17.66 29.43
C HIS A 133 -3.56 -17.32 30.76
N TYR A 134 -2.55 -18.10 31.14
CA TYR A 134 -1.78 -17.85 32.35
C TYR A 134 -1.08 -16.47 32.32
N ILE A 135 -0.48 -16.10 31.18
CA ILE A 135 0.16 -14.79 31.01
C ILE A 135 -0.89 -13.67 31.09
N ALA A 136 -2.07 -13.84 30.48
CA ALA A 136 -3.14 -12.85 30.56
C ALA A 136 -3.59 -12.61 32.01
N ASP A 137 -3.86 -13.68 32.76
CA ASP A 137 -4.25 -13.63 34.18
C ASP A 137 -3.16 -13.04 35.08
N THR A 138 -1.89 -13.17 34.71
CA THR A 138 -0.74 -12.64 35.48
C THR A 138 -0.50 -11.15 35.23
N VAL A 139 -1.00 -10.62 34.10
CA VAL A 139 -0.79 -9.23 33.67
C VAL A 139 -2.00 -8.34 33.96
N GLU A 140 -3.20 -8.93 34.18
CA GLU A 140 -4.35 -8.26 34.81
C GLU A 140 -4.07 -7.81 36.25
#